data_AF-A0A382JEI6-F1
#
_entry.id   AF-A0A382JEI6-F1
#
_cell.length_a   1.000
_cell.length_b   1.000
_cell.length_c   1.000
_cell.angle_alpha   90.00
_cell.angle_beta   90.00
_cell.angle_gamma   90.00
#
_symmetry.space_group_name_H-M   'P 1'
#
loop_
_entity.id
_entity.type
_entity.pdbx_description
1 polymer ?
#
loop_
_entity_poly.entity_id
_entity_poly.type
_entity_poly.pdbx_seq_one_letter_code
_entity_poly.pdbx_strand_id
1 'polypeptide(L)'
;MEPVLEISMVRENLALAIAVWTAVKKGLITTAHLPTGRAAVTSDSGRVVEIFNPLELHGEEDLFRGATNQVRAAFAFSVLQAHRTLESVYDGPPLQDPDQDRKAARCAIYLLNNSMRRRMLTPIWSCPLGFRRSFKVGSISFSLDASELDGKTV
;
A
#
# COMPACT_ATOMS: atom_id res chain seq x y z
N MET A 1 6.08 15.82 -11.57
CA MET A 1 6.47 14.40 -11.67
C MET A 1 5.51 13.74 -12.64
N GLU A 2 5.98 12.82 -13.49
CA GLU A 2 5.10 12.16 -14.46
C GLU A 2 4.12 11.22 -13.73
N PRO A 3 2.80 11.24 -14.03
CA PRO A 3 1.81 10.39 -13.36
C PRO A 3 2.17 8.90 -13.30
N VAL A 4 2.76 8.37 -14.38
CA VAL A 4 3.22 6.97 -14.45
C VAL A 4 4.32 6.69 -13.43
N LEU A 5 5.23 7.64 -13.23
CA LEU A 5 6.31 7.52 -12.25
C LEU A 5 5.74 7.56 -10.83
N GLU A 6 4.77 8.42 -10.55
CA GLU A 6 4.13 8.48 -9.21
C GLU A 6 3.49 7.14 -8.82
N ILE A 7 2.74 6.54 -9.76
CA ILE A 7 2.10 5.23 -9.55
C ILE A 7 3.16 4.12 -9.42
N SER A 8 4.22 4.18 -10.23
CA SER A 8 5.29 3.18 -10.19
C SER A 8 6.04 3.19 -8.85
N MET A 9 6.36 4.38 -8.33
CA MET A 9 7.04 4.54 -7.05
C MET A 9 6.23 3.96 -5.89
N VAL A 10 4.92 4.23 -5.83
CA VAL A 10 4.10 3.68 -4.74
C VAL A 10 3.90 2.17 -4.86
N ARG A 11 3.80 1.64 -6.09
CA ARG A 11 3.78 0.19 -6.34
C ARG A 11 5.06 -0.47 -5.87
N GLU A 12 6.22 0.11 -6.19
CA GLU A 12 7.53 -0.41 -5.77
C GLU A 12 7.70 -0.35 -4.26
N ASN A 13 7.27 0.73 -3.61
CA ASN A 13 7.27 0.84 -2.15
C ASN A 13 6.39 -0.24 -1.49
N LEU A 14 5.19 -0.50 -2.05
CA LEU A 14 4.33 -1.58 -1.57
C LEU A 14 4.96 -2.97 -1.77
N ALA A 15 5.56 -3.22 -2.94
CA ALA A 15 6.25 -4.47 -3.22
C ALA A 15 7.42 -4.71 -2.24
N LEU A 16 8.22 -3.67 -1.97
CA LEU A 16 9.30 -3.71 -1.00
C LEU A 16 8.77 -4.01 0.41
N ALA A 17 7.71 -3.33 0.85
CA ALA A 17 7.12 -3.57 2.16
C ALA A 17 6.64 -5.02 2.33
N ILE A 18 6.00 -5.60 1.29
CA ILE A 18 5.55 -6.99 1.29
C ILE A 18 6.75 -7.95 1.32
N ALA A 19 7.81 -7.65 0.57
CA ALA A 19 9.03 -8.46 0.56
C ALA A 19 9.71 -8.48 1.93
N VAL A 20 9.86 -7.31 2.57
CA VAL A 20 10.42 -7.20 3.94
C VAL A 20 9.57 -7.95 4.95
N TRP A 21 8.25 -7.76 4.93
CA TRP A 21 7.34 -8.52 5.80
C TRP A 21 7.45 -10.03 5.58
N THR A 22 7.55 -10.48 4.33
CA THR A 22 7.73 -11.90 4.01
C THR A 22 9.07 -12.42 4.53
N ALA A 23 10.13 -11.63 4.40
CA ALA A 23 11.46 -11.99 4.89
C ALA A 23 11.49 -12.11 6.43
N VAL A 24 10.87 -11.16 7.14
CA VAL A 24 10.68 -11.22 8.60
C VAL A 24 9.88 -12.46 8.99
N LYS A 25 8.73 -12.71 8.34
CA LYS A 25 7.88 -13.88 8.61
C LYS A 25 8.62 -15.21 8.39
N LYS A 26 9.57 -15.25 7.46
CA LYS A 26 10.41 -16.43 7.18
C LYS A 26 11.69 -16.50 8.02
N GLY A 27 11.94 -15.53 8.89
CA GLY A 27 13.16 -15.44 9.69
C GLY A 27 14.43 -15.10 8.90
N LEU A 28 14.29 -14.61 7.66
CA LEU A 28 15.41 -14.16 6.82
C LEU A 28 15.93 -12.79 7.27
N ILE A 29 15.06 -11.98 7.87
CA ILE A 29 15.42 -10.75 8.58
C ILE A 29 14.97 -10.94 10.02
N THR A 30 15.89 -10.72 10.95
CA THR A 30 15.66 -10.81 12.40
C THR A 30 16.16 -9.53 13.05
N THR A 31 15.87 -9.36 14.33
CA THR A 31 16.40 -8.24 15.13
C THR A 31 17.93 -8.13 15.09
N ALA A 32 18.65 -9.24 14.92
CA ALA A 32 20.12 -9.23 14.79
C ALA A 32 20.62 -8.51 13.52
N HIS A 33 19.78 -8.41 12.48
CA HIS A 33 20.11 -7.72 11.23
C HIS A 33 19.82 -6.21 11.30
N LEU A 34 19.04 -5.78 12.30
CA LEU A 34 18.64 -4.40 12.46
C LEU A 34 19.38 -3.79 13.64
N PRO A 35 20.22 -2.78 13.41
CA PRO A 35 20.83 -2.07 14.52
C PRO A 35 19.73 -1.46 15.40
N THR A 36 19.88 -1.51 16.72
CA THR A 36 19.03 -0.78 17.66
C THR A 36 19.73 0.52 18.05
N GLY A 37 18.99 1.64 18.03
CA GLY A 37 19.57 2.96 18.31
C GLY A 37 20.64 3.34 17.28
N ARG A 38 21.78 3.87 17.73
CA ARG A 38 22.92 4.19 16.86
C ARG A 38 23.86 2.99 16.81
N ALA A 39 24.09 2.45 15.61
CA ALA A 39 25.10 1.44 15.39
C ALA A 39 26.04 1.84 14.26
N ALA A 40 27.30 1.48 14.41
CA ALA A 40 28.33 1.63 13.39
C ALA A 40 28.38 0.34 12.56
N VAL A 41 28.01 0.42 11.28
CA VAL A 41 28.03 -0.71 10.34
C VAL A 41 29.12 -0.48 9.29
N THR A 42 29.97 -1.48 9.08
CA THR A 42 30.98 -1.41 8.02
C THR A 42 30.34 -1.71 6.67
N SER A 43 30.35 -0.74 5.78
CA SER A 43 29.90 -0.90 4.39
C SER A 43 30.84 -1.80 3.59
N ASP A 44 30.38 -2.27 2.43
CA ASP A 44 31.18 -3.05 1.46
C ASP A 44 32.47 -2.32 1.01
N SER A 45 32.51 -0.99 1.15
CA SER A 45 33.69 -0.16 0.86
C SER A 45 34.69 -0.07 2.01
N GLY A 46 34.46 -0.77 3.13
CA GLY A 46 35.27 -0.68 4.36
C GLY A 46 35.02 0.57 5.19
N ARG A 47 34.13 1.47 4.75
CA ARG A 47 33.73 2.66 5.53
C ARG A 47 32.75 2.29 6.63
N VAL A 48 33.00 2.79 7.83
CA VAL A 48 32.06 2.75 8.95
C VAL A 48 30.96 3.79 8.71
N VAL A 49 29.71 3.34 8.67
CA VAL A 49 28.51 4.16 8.51
C VAL A 49 27.71 4.08 9.80
N GLU A 50 27.40 5.22 10.41
CA GLU A 50 26.44 5.24 11.49
C GLU A 50 25.02 5.09 10.93
N ILE A 51 24.32 4.07 11.41
CA ILE A 51 22.92 3.83 11.15
C ILE A 51 22.17 4.12 12.44
N PHE A 52 21.18 5.00 12.35
CA PHE A 52 20.24 5.22 13.43
C PHE A 52 18.93 4.52 13.11
N ASN A 53 18.55 3.56 13.95
CA ASN A 53 17.23 2.96 13.93
C ASN A 53 16.37 3.54 15.07
N PRO A 54 15.36 4.36 14.77
CA PRO A 54 14.45 4.92 15.77
C PRO A 54 13.48 3.87 16.32
N LEU A 55 13.38 2.70 15.69
CA LEU A 55 12.57 1.60 16.18
C LEU A 55 13.39 0.91 17.27
N GLU A 56 13.11 1.27 18.52
CA GLU A 56 13.60 0.56 19.71
C GLU A 56 12.98 -0.85 19.75
N LEU A 57 13.44 -1.73 18.86
CA LEU A 57 12.92 -3.08 18.74
C LEU A 57 13.38 -3.90 19.95
N HIS A 58 12.44 -4.34 20.79
CA HIS A 58 12.75 -5.13 21.99
C HIS A 58 12.62 -6.64 21.76
N GLY A 59 12.35 -7.08 20.52
CA GLY A 59 12.31 -8.48 20.13
C GLY A 59 11.71 -8.74 18.75
N GLU A 60 11.66 -10.01 18.36
CA GLU A 60 11.11 -10.45 17.06
C GLU A 60 9.63 -10.10 16.89
N GLU A 61 8.87 -10.02 17.98
CA GLU A 61 7.46 -9.61 17.95
C GLU A 61 7.32 -8.14 17.50
N ASP A 62 8.19 -7.25 17.98
CA ASP A 62 8.21 -5.85 17.58
C ASP A 62 8.59 -5.70 16.11
N LEU A 63 9.55 -6.50 15.65
CA LEU A 63 9.96 -6.52 14.25
C LEU A 63 8.81 -6.98 13.35
N PHE A 64 8.13 -8.08 13.71
CA PHE A 64 6.98 -8.59 12.97
C PHE A 64 5.83 -7.58 12.94
N ARG A 65 5.55 -6.92 14.07
CA ARG A 65 4.56 -5.85 14.18
C ARG A 65 4.92 -4.65 13.32
N GLY A 66 6.17 -4.21 13.36
CA GLY A 66 6.69 -3.11 12.55
C GLY A 66 6.57 -3.38 11.05
N ALA A 67 6.98 -4.57 10.61
CA ALA A 67 6.87 -4.97 9.21
C ALA A 67 5.40 -5.07 8.75
N THR A 68 4.52 -5.60 9.60
CA THR A 68 3.07 -5.65 9.33
C THR A 68 2.48 -4.24 9.18
N ASN A 69 2.86 -3.32 10.07
CA ASN A 69 2.42 -1.93 10.01
C ASN A 69 2.98 -1.22 8.77
N GLN A 70 4.21 -1.53 8.36
CA GLN A 70 4.80 -0.99 7.13
C GLN A 70 4.03 -1.43 5.89
N VAL A 71 3.60 -2.69 5.79
CA VAL A 71 2.74 -3.17 4.68
C VAL A 71 1.41 -2.41 4.67
N ARG A 72 0.77 -2.26 5.83
CA ARG A 72 -0.50 -1.52 5.95
C ARG A 72 -0.35 -0.06 5.52
N ALA A 73 0.71 0.60 5.99
CA ALA A 73 1.01 1.99 5.65
C ALA A 73 1.32 2.14 4.15
N ALA A 74 2.17 1.27 3.59
CA ALA A 74 2.50 1.28 2.17
C ALA A 74 1.28 1.03 1.29
N PHE A 75 0.38 0.13 1.70
CA PHE A 75 -0.87 -0.13 1.00
C PHE A 75 -1.78 1.10 1.01
N ALA A 76 -2.05 1.67 2.20
CA ALA A 76 -2.87 2.87 2.33
C ALA A 76 -2.29 4.04 1.49
N PHE A 77 -0.98 4.26 1.58
CA PHE A 77 -0.31 5.29 0.79
C PHE A 77 -0.44 5.05 -0.72
N SER A 78 -0.26 3.81 -1.17
CA SER A 78 -0.40 3.43 -2.59
C SER A 78 -1.80 3.73 -3.11
N VAL A 79 -2.84 3.38 -2.34
CA VAL A 79 -4.23 3.66 -2.70
C VAL A 79 -4.48 5.17 -2.78
N LEU A 80 -4.07 5.93 -1.75
CA LEU A 80 -4.31 7.38 -1.69
C LEU A 80 -3.58 8.12 -2.82
N GLN A 81 -2.32 7.76 -3.09
CA GLN A 81 -1.53 8.36 -4.15
C GLN A 81 -2.04 7.95 -5.53
N ALA A 82 -2.29 6.66 -5.78
CA ALA A 82 -2.82 6.21 -7.07
C ALA A 82 -4.16 6.86 -7.38
N HIS A 83 -5.05 7.02 -6.39
CA HIS A 83 -6.29 7.75 -6.58
C HIS A 83 -6.04 9.22 -6.97
N ARG A 84 -5.18 9.94 -6.24
CA ARG A 84 -4.85 11.33 -6.56
C ARG A 84 -4.27 11.48 -7.97
N THR A 85 -3.37 10.58 -8.36
CA THR A 85 -2.75 10.60 -9.69
C THR A 85 -3.75 10.24 -10.79
N LEU A 86 -4.68 9.31 -10.56
CA LEU A 86 -5.73 9.01 -11.54
C LEU A 86 -6.70 10.19 -11.73
N GLU A 87 -7.05 10.90 -10.67
CA GLU A 87 -7.93 12.08 -10.73
C GLU A 87 -7.25 13.30 -11.36
N SER A 88 -5.91 13.35 -11.40
CA SER A 88 -5.19 14.42 -12.11
C SER A 88 -5.02 14.15 -13.61
N VAL A 89 -5.15 12.89 -14.03
CA VAL A 89 -4.98 12.46 -15.43
C VAL A 89 -6.32 12.36 -16.15
N TYR A 90 -7.36 11.89 -15.47
CA TYR A 90 -8.65 11.61 -16.08
C TYR A 90 -9.75 12.51 -15.52
N ASP A 91 -10.42 13.20 -16.43
CA ASP A 91 -11.54 14.07 -16.07
C ASP A 91 -12.78 13.28 -15.65
N GLY A 92 -13.54 13.88 -14.73
CA GLY A 92 -14.85 13.43 -14.32
C GLY A 92 -14.87 12.17 -13.44
N PRO A 93 -16.06 11.79 -12.94
CA PRO A 93 -16.21 10.68 -12.01
C PRO A 93 -15.83 9.31 -12.61
N PRO A 94 -15.21 8.40 -11.84
CA PRO A 94 -14.80 7.06 -12.32
C PRO A 94 -15.90 6.27 -13.05
N LEU A 95 -17.15 6.32 -12.59
CA LEU A 95 -18.28 5.59 -13.19
C LEU A 95 -18.60 6.03 -14.64
N GLN A 96 -18.21 7.25 -15.01
CA GLN A 96 -18.49 7.84 -16.32
C GLN A 96 -17.37 7.59 -17.33
N ASP A 97 -16.27 6.93 -16.92
CA ASP A 97 -15.16 6.65 -17.82
C ASP A 97 -15.63 5.82 -19.04
N PRO A 98 -15.31 6.21 -20.28
CA PRO A 98 -15.78 5.49 -21.47
C PRO A 98 -15.14 4.11 -21.64
N ASP A 99 -13.91 3.93 -21.16
CA ASP A 99 -13.20 2.65 -21.25
C ASP A 99 -13.56 1.76 -20.06
N GLN A 100 -13.94 0.51 -20.32
CA GLN A 100 -14.47 -0.39 -19.28
C GLN A 100 -13.39 -0.86 -18.30
N ASP A 101 -12.19 -1.17 -18.78
CA ASP A 101 -11.08 -1.63 -17.93
C ASP A 101 -10.60 -0.49 -17.04
N ARG A 102 -10.43 0.72 -17.61
CA ARG A 102 -10.06 1.92 -16.88
C ARG A 102 -11.16 2.34 -15.90
N LYS A 103 -12.44 2.29 -16.29
CA LYS A 103 -13.58 2.48 -15.37
C LYS A 103 -13.47 1.57 -14.17
N ALA A 104 -13.29 0.28 -14.40
CA ALA A 104 -13.20 -0.70 -13.33
C ALA A 104 -12.02 -0.42 -12.39
N ALA A 105 -10.84 -0.13 -12.94
CA ALA A 105 -9.66 0.22 -12.16
C ALA A 105 -9.87 1.49 -11.32
N ARG A 106 -10.37 2.56 -11.95
CA ARG A 106 -10.65 3.84 -11.27
C ARG A 106 -11.71 3.67 -10.18
N CYS A 107 -12.77 2.92 -10.43
CA CYS A 107 -13.81 2.63 -9.44
C CYS A 107 -13.29 1.83 -8.25
N ALA A 108 -12.46 0.81 -8.48
CA ALA A 108 -11.86 0.02 -7.41
C ALA A 108 -10.94 0.88 -6.52
N ILE A 109 -10.06 1.66 -7.14
CA ILE A 109 -9.16 2.59 -6.43
C ILE A 109 -9.94 3.67 -5.68
N TYR A 110 -11.01 4.21 -6.28
CA TYR A 110 -11.90 5.18 -5.63
C TYR A 110 -12.55 4.60 -4.36
N LEU A 111 -13.08 3.38 -4.42
CA LEU A 111 -13.69 2.71 -3.27
C LEU A 111 -12.67 2.47 -2.15
N LEU A 112 -11.48 1.95 -2.50
CA LEU A 112 -10.40 1.75 -1.54
C LEU A 112 -9.97 3.08 -0.89
N ASN A 113 -9.80 4.13 -1.68
CA ASN A 113 -9.45 5.46 -1.18
C ASN A 113 -10.53 6.02 -0.24
N ASN A 114 -11.82 5.85 -0.57
CA ASN A 114 -12.91 6.28 0.30
C ASN A 114 -12.88 5.61 1.67
N SER A 115 -12.56 4.32 1.71
CA SER A 115 -12.39 3.60 2.97
C SER A 115 -11.19 4.10 3.77
N MET A 116 -10.04 4.21 3.13
CA MET A 116 -8.79 4.62 3.78
C MET A 116 -8.83 6.04 4.31
N ARG A 117 -9.47 6.98 3.58
CA ARG A 117 -9.60 8.38 4.02
C ARG A 117 -10.44 8.53 5.29
N ARG A 118 -11.43 7.65 5.50
CA ARG A 118 -12.30 7.71 6.69
C ARG A 118 -11.64 7.10 7.91
N ARG A 119 -11.00 5.94 7.75
CA ARG A 119 -10.33 5.20 8.82
C ARG A 119 -9.11 4.47 8.26
N MET A 120 -7.94 5.04 8.40
CA MET A 120 -6.71 4.43 7.86
C MET A 120 -6.27 3.18 8.66
N LEU A 121 -6.46 3.19 9.98
CA LEU A 121 -6.03 2.08 10.86
C LEU A 121 -7.03 0.91 10.88
N THR A 122 -8.31 1.21 10.70
CA THR A 122 -9.42 0.24 10.71
C THR A 122 -10.42 0.57 9.59
N PRO A 123 -9.99 0.47 8.33
CA PRO A 123 -10.79 0.86 7.18
C PRO A 123 -12.07 0.03 7.07
N ILE A 124 -13.16 0.72 6.78
CA ILE A 124 -14.47 0.13 6.50
C ILE A 124 -14.85 0.54 5.08
N TRP A 125 -15.34 -0.41 4.30
CA TRP A 125 -15.89 -0.18 2.97
C TRP A 125 -17.01 0.86 3.01
N SER A 126 -16.89 1.87 2.16
CA SER A 126 -17.95 2.83 1.89
C SER A 126 -18.28 2.79 0.41
N CYS A 127 -19.38 2.11 0.07
CA CYS A 127 -19.79 1.81 -1.29
C CYS A 127 -21.12 2.53 -1.60
N PRO A 128 -21.08 3.73 -2.19
CA PRO A 128 -22.29 4.43 -2.63
C PRO A 128 -23.08 3.58 -3.63
N LEU A 129 -24.40 3.78 -3.73
CA LEU A 129 -25.30 2.96 -4.55
C LEU A 129 -24.80 2.72 -5.99
N GLY A 130 -24.26 3.77 -6.64
CA GLY A 130 -23.70 3.65 -7.99
C GLY A 130 -22.52 2.68 -8.11
N PHE A 131 -21.81 2.41 -7.01
CA PHE A 131 -20.61 1.57 -6.96
C PHE A 131 -20.86 0.16 -6.40
N ARG A 132 -22.07 -0.17 -5.94
CA ARG A 132 -22.40 -1.51 -5.41
C ARG A 132 -22.59 -2.51 -6.56
N ARG A 133 -21.49 -2.89 -7.20
CA ARG A 133 -21.43 -3.81 -8.36
C ARG A 133 -20.05 -4.45 -8.47
N SER A 134 -19.91 -5.41 -9.39
CA SER A 134 -18.61 -5.98 -9.74
C SER A 134 -17.84 -5.08 -10.72
N PHE A 135 -16.57 -4.83 -10.41
CA PHE A 135 -15.60 -4.17 -11.27
C PHE A 135 -14.52 -5.17 -11.67
N LYS A 136 -14.33 -5.37 -12.97
CA LYS A 136 -13.37 -6.31 -13.53
C LYS A 136 -12.40 -5.57 -14.44
N VAL A 137 -11.10 -5.75 -14.19
CA VAL A 137 -10.03 -5.21 -15.03
C VAL A 137 -9.38 -6.40 -15.73
N GLY A 138 -9.75 -6.61 -16.99
CA GLY A 138 -9.37 -7.80 -17.76
C GLY A 138 -7.86 -7.90 -17.97
N SER A 139 -7.22 -6.76 -18.25
CA SER A 139 -5.78 -6.66 -18.52
C SER A 139 -4.86 -7.19 -17.40
N ILE A 140 -5.32 -7.24 -16.15
CA ILE A 140 -4.55 -7.74 -14.99
C ILE A 140 -5.27 -8.83 -14.21
N SER A 141 -6.33 -9.42 -14.77
CA SER A 141 -7.15 -10.45 -14.11
C SER A 141 -7.65 -10.05 -12.72
N PHE A 142 -7.93 -8.76 -12.51
CA PHE A 142 -8.41 -8.23 -11.23
C PHE A 142 -9.94 -8.15 -11.22
N SER A 143 -10.55 -8.50 -10.10
CA SER A 143 -11.98 -8.36 -9.87
C SER A 143 -12.26 -7.91 -8.44
N LEU A 144 -13.09 -6.88 -8.29
CA LEU A 144 -13.63 -6.42 -7.01
C LEU A 144 -15.16 -6.49 -7.09
N ASP A 145 -15.78 -7.34 -6.29
CA ASP A 145 -17.24 -7.33 -6.12
C ASP A 145 -17.61 -6.43 -4.94
N ALA A 146 -18.10 -5.23 -5.24
CA ALA A 146 -18.49 -4.24 -4.23
C ALA A 146 -19.99 -4.30 -3.86
N SER A 147 -20.74 -5.30 -4.35
CA SER A 147 -22.20 -5.38 -4.18
C SER A 147 -22.61 -5.47 -2.71
N GLU A 148 -21.81 -6.16 -1.90
CA GLU A 148 -22.08 -6.39 -0.47
C GLU A 148 -20.97 -5.88 0.45
N LEU A 149 -20.10 -4.99 -0.03
CA LEU A 149 -18.95 -4.55 0.77
C LEU A 149 -19.32 -3.45 1.77
N ASP A 150 -20.31 -2.61 1.48
CA ASP A 150 -20.64 -1.44 2.32
C ASP A 150 -20.77 -1.80 3.81
N GLY A 151 -20.02 -1.11 4.68
CA GLY A 151 -19.99 -1.35 6.12
C GLY A 151 -19.09 -2.50 6.59
N LYS A 152 -18.52 -3.32 5.69
CA LYS A 152 -17.57 -4.39 6.04
C LYS A 152 -16.15 -3.85 6.21
N THR A 153 -15.31 -4.56 6.97
CA THR A 153 -13.88 -4.25 7.06
C THR A 153 -13.18 -4.47 5.72
N VAL A 154 -12.23 -3.59 5.37
CA VAL A 154 -11.38 -3.74 4.17
C VAL A 154 -10.30 -4.78 4.38
#